data_AF-A0A7J2UZK5-F1
#
_entry.id   AF-A0A7J2UZK5-F1
#
_cell.length_a   1.000
_cell.length_b   1.000
_cell.length_c   1.000
_cell.angle_alpha   90.00
_cell.angle_beta   90.00
_cell.angle_gamma   90.00
#
_symmetry.space_group_name_H-M   'P 1'
#
loop_
_entity.id
_entity.type
_entity.pdbx_description
1 polymer ?
#
loop_
_entity_poly.entity_id
_entity_poly.type
_entity_poly.pdbx_seq_one_letter_code
_entity_poly.pdbx_strand_id
1 'polypeptide(L)'
;MLAANPSGLIPRILSRLSEGTSVYRVVEGFLILFSSVVVFIVEVILNTPWLLTILALIFIYGSYHLKRCRNLYQGYLWGIESSGYRLSNKAIYLGIIGSIIVIEILMISGGLAIIITPMLGIGVEIARGIAIAIILSFAIVALIGHFTRVKLYRIFISRVHRNG
;
A
#
# COMPACT_ATOMS: atom_id res chain seq x y z
N MET A 1 8.94 12.93 32.43
CA MET A 1 7.81 12.02 32.18
C MET A 1 6.53 12.84 32.15
N LEU A 2 6.05 13.21 30.96
CA LEU A 2 4.79 13.94 30.80
C LEU A 2 3.67 12.91 30.62
N ALA A 3 2.80 12.78 31.61
CA ALA A 3 1.56 12.04 31.49
C ALA A 3 0.75 12.66 30.34
N ALA A 4 0.55 11.90 29.26
CA ALA A 4 -0.25 12.34 28.14
C ALA A 4 -1.69 12.49 28.59
N ASN A 5 -2.21 13.72 28.55
CA ASN A 5 -3.58 14.04 28.91
C ASN A 5 -4.55 13.24 28.00
N PRO A 6 -5.32 12.27 28.53
CA PRO A 6 -6.06 11.32 27.71
C PRO A 6 -7.15 11.97 26.85
N SER A 7 -7.66 13.13 27.28
CA SER A 7 -8.66 13.94 26.54
C SER A 7 -8.12 14.51 25.22
N GLY A 8 -6.81 14.75 25.10
CA GLY A 8 -6.16 15.20 23.86
C GLY A 8 -5.60 14.06 23.00
N LEU A 9 -5.47 12.86 23.56
CA LEU A 9 -4.88 11.70 22.89
C LEU A 9 -5.84 11.11 21.84
N ILE A 10 -7.11 10.97 22.20
CA ILE A 10 -8.15 10.38 21.34
C ILE A 10 -8.38 11.21 20.07
N PRO A 11 -8.57 12.55 20.12
CA PRO A 11 -8.69 13.37 18.91
C PRO A 11 -7.45 13.31 18.01
N ARG A 12 -6.25 13.20 18.61
CA ARG A 12 -4.98 13.12 17.89
C ARG A 12 -4.75 11.76 17.24
N ILE A 13 -5.24 10.69 17.86
CA ILE A 13 -5.27 9.35 17.28
C ILE A 13 -6.29 9.32 16.13
N LEU A 14 -7.48 9.90 16.32
CA LEU A 14 -8.52 10.00 15.29
C LEU A 14 -8.07 10.82 14.08
N SER A 15 -7.35 11.94 14.29
CA SER A 15 -6.82 12.74 13.19
C SER A 15 -5.75 12.00 12.38
N ARG A 16 -4.81 11.33 13.04
CA ARG A 16 -3.80 10.47 12.38
C ARG A 16 -4.42 9.27 11.68
N LEU A 17 -5.49 8.70 12.24
CA LEU A 17 -6.24 7.62 11.62
C LEU A 17 -7.05 8.13 10.42
N SER A 18 -7.55 9.37 10.42
CA SER A 18 -8.25 9.97 9.27
C SER A 18 -7.33 10.25 8.07
N GLU A 19 -6.02 10.43 8.30
CA GLU A 19 -5.04 10.60 7.21
C GLU A 19 -5.02 9.39 6.25
N GLY A 20 -5.41 8.21 6.73
CA GLY A 20 -5.46 7.00 5.92
C GLY A 20 -6.56 6.96 4.87
N THR A 21 -7.65 7.71 5.04
CA THR A 21 -8.72 7.85 4.05
C THR A 21 -8.65 9.14 3.26
N SER A 22 -7.63 9.97 3.51
CA SER A 22 -7.44 11.22 2.79
C SER A 22 -7.19 10.98 1.30
N VAL A 23 -7.67 11.92 0.48
CA VAL A 23 -7.46 11.98 -0.97
C VAL A 23 -5.97 11.84 -1.30
N TYR A 24 -5.08 12.34 -0.44
CA TYR A 24 -3.62 12.23 -0.58
C TYR A 24 -3.13 10.79 -0.72
N ARG A 25 -3.73 9.81 -0.03
CA ARG A 25 -3.30 8.40 -0.14
C ARG A 25 -3.72 7.78 -1.46
N VAL A 26 -4.86 8.19 -1.99
CA VAL A 26 -5.32 7.75 -3.32
C VAL A 26 -4.43 8.36 -4.39
N VAL A 27 -4.12 9.64 -4.27
CA VAL A 27 -3.22 10.36 -5.18
C VAL A 27 -1.80 9.76 -5.13
N GLU A 28 -1.25 9.47 -3.94
CA GLU A 28 0.06 8.82 -3.78
C GLU A 28 0.09 7.46 -4.50
N GLY A 29 -0.91 6.59 -4.28
CA GLY A 29 -1.01 5.29 -4.96
C GLY A 29 -1.17 5.42 -6.48
N PHE A 30 -1.98 6.37 -6.94
CA PHE A 30 -2.16 6.67 -8.36
C PHE A 30 -0.87 7.17 -9.01
N LEU A 31 -0.13 8.06 -8.35
CA LEU A 31 1.15 8.58 -8.85
C LEU A 31 2.20 7.46 -8.96
N ILE A 32 2.24 6.53 -8.00
CA ILE A 32 3.13 5.36 -8.07
C ILE A 32 2.79 4.52 -9.30
N LEU A 33 1.51 4.20 -9.50
CA LEU A 33 1.06 3.40 -10.64
C LEU A 33 1.35 4.11 -11.96
N PHE A 34 0.93 5.38 -12.08
CA PHE A 34 1.14 6.19 -13.28
C PHE A 34 2.61 6.31 -13.63
N SER A 35 3.47 6.63 -12.66
CA SER A 35 4.93 6.73 -12.88
C SER A 35 5.51 5.39 -13.31
N SER A 36 5.06 4.28 -12.71
CA SER A 36 5.51 2.94 -13.10
C SER A 36 5.15 2.61 -14.56
N VAL A 37 3.92 2.90 -14.97
CA VAL A 37 3.44 2.66 -16.34
C VAL A 37 4.18 3.54 -17.34
N VAL A 38 4.32 4.83 -17.06
CA VAL A 38 5.02 5.77 -17.95
C VAL A 38 6.48 5.36 -18.13
N VAL A 39 7.21 5.11 -17.04
CA VAL A 39 8.61 4.70 -17.10
C VAL A 39 8.75 3.37 -17.85
N PHE A 40 7.85 2.41 -17.62
CA PHE A 40 7.87 1.13 -18.35
C PHE A 40 7.63 1.29 -19.85
N ILE A 41 6.63 2.10 -20.26
CA ILE A 41 6.37 2.36 -21.69
C ILE A 41 7.56 3.04 -22.34
N VAL A 42 8.15 4.05 -21.69
CA VAL A 42 9.33 4.76 -22.21
C VAL A 42 10.53 3.81 -22.30
N GLU A 43 10.70 2.92 -21.33
CA GLU A 43 11.74 1.87 -21.36
C GLU A 43 11.57 0.96 -22.58
N VAL A 44 10.35 0.48 -22.84
CA VAL A 44 10.06 -0.40 -23.97
C VAL A 44 10.29 0.30 -25.31
N ILE A 45 9.88 1.57 -25.45
CA ILE A 45 10.05 2.34 -26.70
C ILE A 45 11.52 2.65 -26.97
N LEU A 46 12.27 3.09 -25.94
CA LEU A 46 13.66 3.52 -26.08
C LEU A 46 14.67 2.39 -25.89
N ASN A 47 14.22 1.20 -25.48
CA ASN A 47 15.03 0.03 -25.15
C ASN A 47 16.24 0.38 -24.26
N THR A 48 16.00 1.16 -23.21
CA THR A 48 17.03 1.84 -22.44
C THR A 48 17.12 1.28 -21.02
N PRO A 49 18.11 0.42 -20.70
CA PRO A 49 18.12 -0.38 -19.47
C PRO A 49 18.14 0.42 -18.15
N TRP A 50 18.69 1.64 -18.12
CA TRP A 50 18.71 2.44 -16.88
C TRP A 50 17.30 2.87 -16.43
N LEU A 51 16.31 2.89 -17.33
CA LEU A 51 14.92 3.15 -16.98
C LEU A 51 14.32 2.01 -16.14
N LEU A 52 14.81 0.77 -16.28
CA LEU A 52 14.43 -0.34 -15.41
C LEU A 52 14.91 -0.11 -13.97
N THR A 53 16.07 0.51 -13.77
CA THR A 53 16.55 0.89 -12.43
C THR A 53 15.63 1.92 -11.80
N ILE A 54 15.16 2.92 -12.56
CA ILE A 54 14.17 3.89 -12.06
C ILE A 54 12.87 3.19 -11.71
N LEU A 55 12.42 2.27 -12.56
CA LEU A 55 11.22 1.49 -12.31
C LEU A 55 11.34 0.66 -11.02
N ALA A 56 12.49 0.05 -10.77
CA ALA A 56 12.78 -0.66 -9.53
C ALA A 56 12.72 0.25 -8.29
N LEU A 57 13.24 1.47 -8.37
CA LEU A 57 13.14 2.45 -7.29
C LEU A 57 11.68 2.85 -7.01
N ILE A 58 10.87 3.02 -8.06
CA ILE A 58 9.44 3.27 -7.92
C ILE A 58 8.74 2.09 -7.23
N PHE A 59 9.10 0.85 -7.55
CA PHE A 59 8.55 -0.33 -6.88
C PHE A 59 8.93 -0.40 -5.40
N ILE A 60 10.20 -0.17 -5.07
CA ILE A 60 10.66 -0.11 -3.67
C ILE A 60 9.90 0.99 -2.93
N TYR A 61 9.75 2.18 -3.51
CA TYR A 61 8.94 3.25 -2.94
C TYR A 61 7.46 2.83 -2.75
N GLY A 62 6.86 2.21 -3.77
CA GLY A 62 5.48 1.73 -3.74
C GLY A 62 5.22 0.70 -2.64
N SER A 63 6.21 -0.12 -2.31
CA SER A 63 6.12 -1.05 -1.18
C SER A 63 5.92 -0.33 0.16
N TYR A 64 6.58 0.82 0.38
CA TYR A 64 6.39 1.62 1.58
C TYR A 64 4.99 2.24 1.64
N HIS A 65 4.44 2.63 0.50
CA HIS A 65 3.06 3.09 0.41
C HIS A 65 2.07 1.97 0.80
N LEU A 66 2.26 0.75 0.29
CA LEU A 66 1.46 -0.42 0.69
C LEU A 66 1.57 -0.71 2.19
N LYS A 67 2.79 -0.72 2.73
CA LYS A 67 3.05 -0.90 4.17
C LYS A 67 2.29 0.11 5.02
N ARG A 68 2.32 1.38 4.62
CA ARG A 68 1.59 2.45 5.31
C ARG A 68 0.08 2.23 5.24
N CYS A 69 -0.45 1.89 4.07
CA CYS A 69 -1.87 1.59 3.87
C CYS A 69 -2.33 0.39 4.71
N ARG A 70 -1.51 -0.67 4.78
CA ARG A 70 -1.73 -1.85 5.61
C ARG A 70 -1.83 -1.51 7.09
N ASN A 71 -0.89 -0.71 7.60
CA ASN A 71 -0.87 -0.33 9.01
C ASN A 71 -2.13 0.45 9.41
N LEU A 72 -2.61 1.34 8.53
CA LEU A 72 -3.87 2.06 8.75
C LEU A 72 -5.07 1.11 8.77
N TYR A 73 -5.09 0.16 7.85
CA TYR A 73 -6.13 -0.85 7.76
C TYR A 73 -6.20 -1.71 9.03
N GLN A 74 -5.04 -2.20 9.50
CA GLN A 74 -4.91 -2.93 10.77
C GLN A 74 -5.35 -2.06 11.96
N GLY A 75 -5.00 -0.77 11.96
CA GLY A 75 -5.43 0.19 12.98
C GLY A 75 -6.96 0.35 13.06
N TYR A 76 -7.65 0.47 11.92
CA TYR A 76 -9.12 0.54 11.90
C TYR A 76 -9.75 -0.77 12.40
N LEU A 77 -9.25 -1.91 11.93
CA LEU A 77 -9.73 -3.22 12.37
C LEU A 77 -9.59 -3.38 13.88
N TRP A 78 -8.41 -3.08 14.42
CA TRP A 78 -8.13 -3.15 15.84
C TRP A 78 -9.04 -2.21 16.64
N GLY A 79 -9.24 -0.98 16.17
CA GLY A 79 -10.11 0.00 16.81
C GLY A 79 -11.60 -0.38 16.78
N ILE A 80 -12.06 -1.05 15.73
CA ILE A 80 -13.43 -1.59 15.67
C ILE A 80 -13.57 -2.75 16.66
N GLU A 81 -12.60 -3.67 16.71
CA GLU A 81 -12.64 -4.82 17.60
C GLU A 81 -12.56 -4.42 19.08
N SER A 82 -11.74 -3.43 19.42
CA SER A 82 -11.64 -2.91 20.78
C SER A 82 -12.90 -2.19 21.26
N SER A 83 -13.75 -1.71 20.34
CA SER A 83 -15.09 -1.18 20.66
C SER A 83 -16.14 -2.26 20.99
N GLY A 84 -15.76 -3.55 20.92
CA GLY A 84 -16.65 -4.69 21.16
C GLY A 84 -17.49 -5.10 19.94
N TYR A 85 -17.31 -4.43 18.79
CA TYR A 85 -18.05 -4.74 17.57
C TYR A 85 -17.48 -5.96 16.84
N ARG A 86 -18.33 -6.97 16.60
CA ARG A 86 -17.95 -8.16 15.82
C ARG A 86 -18.17 -7.93 14.32
N LEU A 87 -17.09 -7.92 13.55
CA LEU A 87 -17.12 -7.87 12.09
C LEU A 87 -17.46 -9.27 11.51
N SER A 88 -18.63 -9.40 10.88
CA SER A 88 -19.07 -10.64 10.22
C SER A 88 -18.11 -11.15 9.14
N ASN A 89 -17.45 -10.25 8.43
CA ASN A 89 -16.56 -10.58 7.31
C ASN A 89 -15.06 -10.48 7.66
N LYS A 90 -14.69 -10.69 8.94
CA LYS A 90 -13.30 -10.53 9.43
C LYS A 90 -12.26 -11.27 8.57
N ALA A 91 -12.56 -12.50 8.15
CA ALA A 91 -11.66 -13.30 7.32
C ALA A 91 -11.30 -12.62 5.99
N ILE A 92 -12.26 -11.94 5.34
CA ILE A 92 -12.02 -11.23 4.08
C ILE A 92 -11.06 -10.06 4.31
N TYR A 93 -11.24 -9.31 5.40
CA TYR A 93 -10.37 -8.19 5.71
C TYR A 93 -8.93 -8.65 6.02
N LEU A 94 -8.78 -9.77 6.74
CA LEU A 94 -7.47 -10.38 6.99
C LEU A 94 -6.84 -10.93 5.71
N GLY A 95 -7.62 -11.52 4.80
CA GLY A 95 -7.16 -11.97 3.49
C GLY A 95 -6.58 -10.82 2.66
N ILE A 96 -7.25 -9.67 2.65
CA ILE A 96 -6.78 -8.47 1.95
C ILE A 96 -5.47 -7.94 2.57
N ILE A 97 -5.35 -7.92 3.91
CA ILE A 97 -4.08 -7.59 4.58
C ILE A 97 -2.97 -8.53 4.12
N GLY A 98 -3.24 -9.84 4.07
CA GLY A 98 -2.31 -10.85 3.59
C GLY A 98 -1.86 -10.58 2.15
N SER A 99 -2.80 -10.31 1.24
CA SER A 99 -2.48 -9.94 -0.14
C SER A 99 -1.60 -8.69 -0.23
N ILE A 100 -1.87 -7.66 0.59
CA ILE A 100 -1.02 -6.45 0.64
C ILE A 100 0.41 -6.79 1.06
N ILE A 101 0.59 -7.68 2.05
CA ILE A 101 1.93 -8.12 2.50
C ILE A 101 2.67 -8.86 1.37
N VAL A 102 1.99 -9.77 0.68
CA VAL A 102 2.60 -10.53 -0.42
C VAL A 102 3.05 -9.59 -1.54
N ILE A 103 2.22 -8.61 -1.90
CA ILE A 103 2.59 -7.64 -2.95
C ILE A 103 3.66 -6.66 -2.48
N GLU A 104 3.67 -6.24 -1.21
CA GLU A 104 4.78 -5.47 -0.62
C GLU A 104 6.11 -6.21 -0.77
N ILE A 105 6.14 -7.50 -0.43
CA ILE A 105 7.33 -8.35 -0.59
C ILE A 105 7.72 -8.46 -2.07
N LEU A 106 6.76 -8.72 -2.95
CA LEU A 106 6.98 -8.83 -4.40
C LEU A 106 7.58 -7.54 -4.99
N MET A 107 7.09 -6.37 -4.56
CA MET A 107 7.60 -5.08 -5.02
C MET A 107 9.06 -4.86 -4.59
N ILE A 108 9.41 -5.22 -3.35
CA ILE A 108 10.78 -5.09 -2.84
C ILE A 108 11.69 -6.09 -3.55
N SER A 109 11.34 -7.38 -3.52
CA SER A 109 12.17 -8.44 -4.07
C SER A 109 12.31 -8.35 -5.59
N GLY A 110 11.23 -8.00 -6.29
CA GLY A 110 11.24 -7.78 -7.73
C GLY A 110 11.96 -6.51 -8.14
N GLY A 111 11.83 -5.41 -7.38
CA GLY A 111 12.66 -4.21 -7.59
C GLY A 111 14.15 -4.52 -7.43
N LEU A 112 14.54 -5.23 -6.38
CA LEU A 112 15.92 -5.70 -6.21
C LEU A 112 16.37 -6.62 -7.35
N ALA A 113 15.53 -7.56 -7.77
CA ALA A 113 15.84 -8.45 -8.89
C ALA A 113 16.12 -7.65 -10.17
N ILE A 114 15.30 -6.65 -10.49
CA ILE A 114 15.50 -5.76 -11.65
C ILE A 114 16.84 -5.02 -11.57
N ILE A 115 17.22 -4.50 -10.39
CA ILE A 115 18.50 -3.80 -10.19
C ILE A 115 19.70 -4.74 -10.43
N ILE A 116 19.61 -6.00 -10.02
CA ILE A 116 20.72 -6.96 -10.08
C ILE A 116 20.77 -7.68 -11.44
N THR A 117 19.67 -7.67 -12.21
CA THR A 117 19.56 -8.32 -13.53
C THR A 117 20.72 -7.99 -14.48
N PRO A 118 21.14 -6.70 -14.64
CA PRO A 118 22.30 -6.35 -15.47
C PRO A 118 23.62 -6.96 -14.98
N MET A 119 23.78 -7.15 -13.66
CA MET A 119 25.00 -7.71 -13.05
C MET A 119 25.09 -9.22 -13.26
N LEU A 120 23.96 -9.90 -13.44
CA LEU A 120 23.88 -11.36 -13.60
C LEU A 120 23.86 -11.80 -15.07
N GLY A 121 23.91 -10.86 -16.02
CA GLY A 121 23.77 -11.17 -17.45
C GLY A 121 22.40 -11.75 -17.82
N ILE A 122 21.39 -11.53 -16.96
CA ILE A 122 20.02 -12.01 -17.19
C ILE A 122 19.37 -11.10 -18.25
N GLY A 123 18.60 -11.70 -19.17
CA GLY A 123 17.96 -10.96 -20.25
C GLY A 123 16.97 -9.90 -19.76
N VAL A 124 16.99 -8.73 -20.42
CA VAL A 124 16.09 -7.58 -20.16
C VAL A 124 14.61 -7.98 -20.18
N GLU A 125 14.25 -8.98 -20.99
CA GLU A 125 12.90 -9.53 -21.08
C GLU A 125 12.37 -10.10 -19.76
N ILE A 126 13.24 -10.70 -18.94
CA ILE A 126 12.85 -11.23 -17.63
C ILE A 126 12.52 -10.07 -16.68
N ALA A 127 13.34 -9.01 -16.69
CA ALA A 127 13.07 -7.82 -15.89
C ALA A 127 11.76 -7.12 -16.31
N ARG A 128 11.46 -7.08 -17.61
CA ARG A 128 10.17 -6.58 -18.13
C ARG A 128 9.00 -7.43 -17.65
N GLY A 129 9.12 -8.76 -17.70
CA GLY A 129 8.11 -9.68 -17.18
C GLY A 129 7.82 -9.47 -15.69
N ILE A 130 8.88 -9.33 -14.88
CA ILE A 130 8.76 -9.00 -13.44
C ILE A 130 8.06 -7.65 -13.25
N ALA A 131 8.44 -6.64 -14.02
CA ALA A 131 7.84 -5.31 -13.94
C ALA A 131 6.34 -5.32 -14.25
N ILE A 132 5.92 -6.01 -15.31
CA ILE A 132 4.49 -6.16 -15.66
C ILE A 132 3.73 -6.83 -14.51
N ALA A 133 4.26 -7.93 -13.97
CA ALA A 133 3.63 -8.65 -12.87
C ALA A 133 3.45 -7.75 -11.62
N ILE A 134 4.44 -6.93 -11.30
CA ILE A 134 4.38 -5.97 -10.19
C ILE A 134 3.34 -4.88 -10.45
N ILE A 135 3.35 -4.25 -11.63
CA ILE A 135 2.42 -3.17 -11.99
C ILE A 135 0.97 -3.64 -11.86
N LEU A 136 0.66 -4.81 -12.43
CA LEU A 136 -0.69 -5.37 -12.39
C LEU A 136 -1.10 -5.75 -10.96
N SER A 137 -0.21 -6.42 -10.22
CA SER A 137 -0.50 -6.84 -8.85
C SER A 137 -0.69 -5.65 -7.91
N PHE A 138 0.14 -4.61 -8.06
CA PHE A 138 0.02 -3.36 -7.31
C PHE A 138 -1.30 -2.66 -7.62
N ALA A 139 -1.68 -2.54 -8.90
CA ALA A 139 -2.93 -1.88 -9.30
C ALA A 139 -4.15 -2.56 -8.66
N ILE A 140 -4.23 -3.89 -8.73
CA ILE A 140 -5.34 -4.67 -8.17
C ILE A 140 -5.42 -4.50 -6.65
N VAL A 141 -4.30 -4.69 -5.96
CA VAL A 141 -4.27 -4.64 -4.49
C VAL A 141 -4.45 -3.22 -3.97
N ALA A 142 -3.92 -2.20 -4.64
CA ALA A 142 -4.15 -0.80 -4.27
C ALA A 142 -5.64 -0.43 -4.39
N LEU A 143 -6.33 -0.89 -5.44
CA LEU A 143 -7.75 -0.65 -5.65
C LEU A 143 -8.61 -1.33 -4.58
N ILE A 144 -8.43 -2.66 -4.40
CA ILE A 144 -9.17 -3.44 -3.40
C ILE A 144 -8.88 -2.92 -1.99
N GLY A 145 -7.61 -2.64 -1.70
CA GLY A 145 -7.14 -2.09 -0.44
C GLY A 145 -7.78 -0.74 -0.14
N HIS A 146 -7.90 0.15 -1.13
CA HIS A 146 -8.55 1.45 -0.97
C HIS A 146 -10.03 1.33 -0.59
N PHE A 147 -10.83 0.63 -1.40
CA PHE A 147 -12.28 0.50 -1.13
C PHE A 147 -12.54 -0.12 0.24
N THR A 148 -11.75 -1.14 0.57
CA THR A 148 -11.94 -1.87 1.82
C THR A 148 -11.51 -1.03 3.02
N ARG A 149 -10.43 -0.24 2.88
CA ARG A 149 -9.98 0.72 3.90
C ARG A 149 -11.04 1.80 4.15
N VAL A 150 -11.62 2.37 3.10
CA VAL A 150 -12.71 3.37 3.21
C VAL A 150 -13.92 2.78 3.94
N LYS A 151 -14.29 1.53 3.63
CA LYS A 151 -15.38 0.82 4.32
C LYS A 151 -15.08 0.64 5.81
N LEU A 152 -13.88 0.16 6.17
CA LEU A 152 -13.46 0.00 7.55
C LEU A 152 -13.43 1.33 8.30
N TYR A 153 -12.90 2.40 7.69
CA TYR A 153 -12.88 3.73 8.30
C TYR A 153 -14.29 4.24 8.62
N ARG A 154 -15.26 4.07 7.72
CA ARG A 154 -16.66 4.46 7.97
C ARG A 154 -17.25 3.71 9.17
N ILE A 155 -16.99 2.41 9.28
CA ILE A 155 -17.42 1.61 10.43
C ILE A 155 -16.72 2.08 11.71
N PHE A 156 -15.40 2.29 11.65
CA PHE A 156 -14.58 2.76 12.76
C PHE A 156 -15.11 4.09 13.31
N ILE A 157 -15.31 5.11 12.47
CA ILE A 157 -15.88 6.40 12.92
C ILE A 157 -17.29 6.22 13.48
N SER A 158 -18.16 5.45 12.82
CA SER A 158 -19.53 5.24 13.30
C SER A 158 -19.62 4.56 14.66
N ARG A 159 -18.61 3.76 15.05
CA ARG A 159 -18.64 2.94 16.28
C ARG A 159 -17.79 3.54 17.39
N VAL A 160 -16.60 4.03 17.07
CA VAL A 160 -15.68 4.60 18.05
C VAL A 160 -16.08 6.03 18.43
N HIS A 161 -16.65 6.81 17.51
CA HIS A 161 -17.09 8.18 17.82
C HIS A 161 -18.45 8.26 18.53
N ARG A 162 -19.23 7.18 18.59
CA ARG A 162 -20.50 7.12 19.33
C ARG A 162 -20.36 6.64 20.78
N ASN A 163 -19.23 5.99 21.10
CA ASN A 163 -18.99 5.35 22.41
C ASN A 163 -17.95 6.10 23.27
N GLY A 164 -17.45 7.26 22.83
CA GLY A 164 -16.54 8.13 23.57
C GLY A 164 -16.99 9.57 23.49
#